data_AF-A0A2N2ZUE2-F1
#
_entry.id   AF-A0A2N2ZUE2-F1
#
_cell.length_a   1.000
_cell.length_b   1.000
_cell.length_c   1.000
_cell.angle_alpha   90.00
_cell.angle_beta   90.00
_cell.angle_gamma   90.00
#
_symmetry.space_group_name_H-M   'P 1'
#
loop_
_entity.id
_entity.type
_entity.pdbx_description
1 polymer ?
#
loop_
_entity_poly.entity_id
_entity_poly.type
_entity_poly.pdbx_seq_one_letter_code
_entity_poly.pdbx_strand_id
1 'polypeptide(L)'
;MNAFDKTTGKLTVDIINYSDSDLSTFLSQKPKQEIKYLEFGPFNWAYLKPILSGYQKSNFINQLTNVDDDNFGYKTIQEKYIRKNTEPNDTKSEEEFAVNFNDCVFMLGYVRFSKRIKKLNQTIDFKITNDNILPEFDHIKYWFSKKLKTKKIRVKASFTIINKQLNDFSATSKDIDKIDQNLIESVKIQRTLGITKSIRPQEINKALFTSDDLYSLDNTNDLEGNIFKQTENDILDMLIEKCNVRNKRELSYLSGSKHSLNYRIRFTNHPNFGFIFLAEGELNNHFIWELLNSHATYIWTIEKGQKEIDLQYKRIETIINTILDCGREKYKRAYKTTNQDHDIIFNDVYHTDKNSQFIDEFPKWKYKINELIT
;
A
#
# COMPACT_ATOMS: atom_id res chain seq x y z
N MET A 1 -8.09 -37.37 15.03
CA MET A 1 -9.49 -37.20 15.45
C MET A 1 -9.56 -37.55 16.91
N ASN A 2 -10.06 -36.64 17.75
CA ASN A 2 -10.06 -36.83 19.20
C ASN A 2 -11.46 -37.16 19.74
N ALA A 3 -12.49 -36.45 19.29
CA ALA A 3 -13.86 -36.66 19.74
C ALA A 3 -14.87 -36.20 18.69
N PHE A 4 -16.05 -36.83 18.65
CA PHE A 4 -17.19 -36.39 17.84
C PHE A 4 -18.45 -36.36 18.70
N ASP A 5 -19.10 -35.20 18.75
CA ASP A 5 -20.38 -35.02 19.41
C ASP A 5 -21.52 -35.20 18.39
N LYS A 6 -22.25 -36.31 18.54
CA LYS A 6 -23.37 -36.68 17.67
C LYS A 6 -24.55 -35.72 17.75
N THR A 7 -24.70 -34.98 18.85
CA THR A 7 -25.84 -34.07 19.06
C THR A 7 -25.63 -32.74 18.36
N THR A 8 -24.41 -32.20 18.42
CA THR A 8 -24.05 -30.92 17.80
C THR A 8 -23.43 -31.07 16.40
N GLY A 9 -23.03 -32.28 16.01
CA GLY A 9 -22.28 -32.53 14.78
C GLY A 9 -20.86 -31.96 14.82
N LYS A 10 -20.32 -31.73 16.02
CA LYS A 10 -19.01 -31.12 16.24
C LYS A 10 -17.93 -32.19 16.28
N LEU A 11 -16.90 -32.01 15.45
CA LEU A 11 -15.72 -32.88 15.39
C LEU A 11 -14.49 -32.14 15.91
N THR A 12 -13.85 -32.70 16.94
CA THR A 12 -12.58 -32.21 17.47
C THR A 12 -11.40 -32.94 16.84
N VAL A 13 -10.47 -32.19 16.26
CA VAL A 13 -9.34 -32.71 15.47
C VAL A 13 -8.02 -32.07 15.89
N ASP A 14 -6.93 -32.82 15.82
CA ASP A 14 -5.57 -32.30 15.97
C ASP A 14 -4.89 -32.16 14.61
N ILE A 15 -3.99 -31.19 14.51
CA ILE A 15 -3.17 -31.00 13.32
C ILE A 15 -1.86 -31.75 13.50
N ILE A 16 -1.72 -32.79 12.68
CA ILE A 16 -0.55 -33.68 12.68
C ILE A 16 0.48 -33.30 11.62
N ASN A 17 0.10 -32.48 10.63
CA ASN A 17 0.97 -32.00 9.56
C ASN A 17 0.65 -30.55 9.23
N TYR A 18 1.67 -29.71 9.19
CA TYR A 18 1.59 -28.27 8.91
C TYR A 18 2.08 -27.90 7.50
N SER A 19 2.60 -28.86 6.74
CA SER A 19 2.98 -28.68 5.34
C SER A 19 1.79 -28.93 4.41
N ASP A 20 1.68 -28.11 3.36
CA ASP A 20 0.66 -28.17 2.31
C ASP A 20 0.99 -29.16 1.17
N SER A 21 2.06 -29.94 1.30
CA SER A 21 2.63 -30.71 0.19
C SER A 21 1.97 -32.07 -0.09
N ASP A 22 1.19 -32.65 0.84
CA ASP A 22 0.50 -33.93 0.62
C ASP A 22 -0.90 -33.99 1.26
N LEU A 23 -1.93 -34.00 0.39
CA LEU A 23 -3.34 -34.10 0.76
C LEU A 23 -3.96 -35.48 0.47
N SER A 24 -3.19 -36.42 -0.08
CA SER A 24 -3.69 -37.72 -0.55
C SER A 24 -4.44 -38.49 0.54
N THR A 25 -3.89 -38.47 1.75
CA THR A 25 -4.48 -39.13 2.92
C THR A 25 -5.80 -38.48 3.34
N PHE A 26 -5.89 -37.14 3.33
CA PHE A 26 -7.13 -36.42 3.68
C PHE A 26 -8.24 -36.68 2.65
N LEU A 27 -7.91 -36.63 1.36
CA LEU A 27 -8.87 -36.86 0.28
C LEU A 27 -9.43 -38.29 0.26
N SER A 28 -8.70 -39.26 0.84
CA SER A 28 -9.17 -40.65 0.95
C SER A 28 -10.15 -40.90 2.11
N GLN A 29 -10.35 -39.92 3.00
CA GLN A 29 -11.21 -40.08 4.18
C GLN A 29 -12.69 -39.97 3.81
N LYS A 30 -13.50 -40.89 4.34
CA LYS A 30 -14.96 -40.84 4.23
C LYS A 30 -15.59 -40.70 5.62
N PRO A 31 -16.22 -39.57 5.95
CA PRO A 31 -16.85 -39.39 7.24
C PRO A 31 -18.05 -40.33 7.37
N LYS A 32 -18.13 -41.04 8.50
CA LYS A 32 -19.24 -41.96 8.79
C LYS A 32 -20.53 -41.24 9.19
N GLN A 33 -20.43 -39.96 9.56
CA GLN A 33 -21.54 -39.11 10.01
C GLN A 33 -21.28 -37.67 9.52
N GLU A 34 -22.33 -36.88 9.35
CA GLU A 34 -22.24 -35.49 8.91
C GLU A 34 -21.51 -34.63 9.96
N ILE A 35 -20.49 -33.88 9.52
CA ILE A 35 -19.72 -32.97 10.37
C ILE A 35 -20.21 -31.55 10.08
N LYS A 36 -20.77 -30.89 11.09
CA LYS A 36 -21.31 -29.52 10.98
C LYS A 36 -20.30 -28.46 11.43
N TYR A 37 -19.48 -28.81 12.42
CA TYR A 37 -18.48 -27.91 12.98
C TYR A 37 -17.16 -28.66 13.17
N LEU A 38 -16.07 -28.02 12.76
CA LEU A 38 -14.72 -28.45 13.08
C LEU A 38 -14.17 -27.59 14.20
N GLU A 39 -13.60 -28.23 15.21
CA GLU A 39 -12.84 -27.56 16.26
C GLU A 39 -11.44 -28.15 16.31
N PHE A 40 -10.43 -27.28 16.25
CA PHE A 40 -9.04 -27.68 16.28
C PHE A 40 -8.53 -27.75 17.72
N GLY A 41 -7.74 -28.77 18.00
CA GLY A 41 -6.88 -28.84 19.18
C GLY A 41 -5.74 -27.82 19.11
N PRO A 42 -4.88 -27.77 20.15
CA PRO A 42 -3.78 -26.82 20.22
C PRO A 42 -2.82 -26.95 19.04
N PHE A 43 -2.42 -25.83 18.45
CA PHE A 43 -1.38 -25.80 17.43
C PHE A 43 0.00 -26.07 18.03
N ASN A 44 0.84 -26.81 17.32
CA ASN A 44 2.27 -26.90 17.61
C ASN A 44 2.98 -25.68 17.00
N TRP A 45 3.06 -24.62 17.79
CA TRP A 45 3.60 -23.32 17.35
C TRP A 45 5.04 -23.37 16.86
N ALA A 46 5.85 -24.32 17.35
CA ALA A 46 7.24 -24.47 16.90
C ALA A 46 7.33 -24.84 15.41
N TYR A 47 6.36 -25.61 14.89
CA TYR A 47 6.30 -25.99 13.48
C TYR A 47 5.52 -24.98 12.63
N LEU A 48 4.51 -24.32 13.20
CA LEU A 48 3.63 -23.40 12.46
C LEU A 48 4.24 -21.99 12.27
N LYS A 49 5.01 -21.47 13.22
CA LYS A 49 5.57 -20.10 13.13
C LYS A 49 6.49 -19.88 11.91
N PRO A 50 7.41 -20.79 11.55
CA PRO A 50 8.34 -20.57 10.43
C PRO A 50 7.67 -20.56 9.04
N ILE A 51 6.51 -21.22 8.91
CA ILE A 51 5.79 -21.34 7.63
C ILE A 51 4.74 -20.24 7.41
N LEU A 52 4.49 -19.38 8.41
CA LEU A 52 3.59 -18.24 8.30
C LEU A 52 4.35 -16.96 8.02
N SER A 53 4.22 -16.41 6.81
CA SER A 53 4.72 -15.07 6.49
C SER A 53 3.90 -14.03 7.26
N GLY A 54 4.45 -13.46 8.34
CA GLY A 54 3.76 -12.46 9.16
C GLY A 54 2.90 -13.05 10.29
N TYR A 55 3.49 -13.95 11.08
CA TYR A 55 2.80 -14.63 12.18
C TYR A 55 2.20 -13.68 13.26
N GLN A 56 0.89 -13.83 13.53
CA GLN A 56 0.15 -13.18 14.63
C GLN A 56 -0.65 -14.22 15.43
N LYS A 57 -0.14 -14.63 16.60
CA LYS A 57 -0.77 -15.62 17.50
C LYS A 57 -2.24 -15.28 17.82
N SER A 58 -2.57 -13.99 17.91
CA SER A 58 -3.91 -13.48 18.25
C SER A 58 -5.02 -13.92 17.28
N ASN A 59 -4.71 -14.08 16.00
CA ASN A 59 -5.73 -14.40 14.99
C ASN A 59 -6.26 -15.83 15.12
N PHE A 60 -5.53 -16.68 15.84
CA PHE A 60 -5.87 -18.08 16.07
C PHE A 60 -6.46 -18.33 17.47
N ILE A 61 -6.43 -17.34 18.37
CA ILE A 61 -6.86 -17.50 19.77
C ILE A 61 -8.34 -17.91 19.87
N ASN A 62 -9.21 -17.34 19.03
CA ASN A 62 -10.65 -17.63 19.06
C ASN A 62 -11.01 -19.01 18.51
N GLN A 63 -10.04 -19.75 17.96
CA GLN A 63 -10.21 -21.06 17.35
C GLN A 63 -9.60 -22.20 18.19
N LEU A 64 -8.99 -21.86 19.34
CA LEU A 64 -8.28 -22.79 20.22
C LEU A 64 -9.05 -23.09 21.50
N THR A 65 -8.98 -24.33 21.96
CA THR A 65 -9.68 -24.80 23.16
C THR A 65 -8.93 -24.57 24.47
N ASN A 66 -7.61 -24.35 24.43
CA ASN A 66 -6.77 -23.95 25.56
C ASN A 66 -5.54 -23.16 25.04
N VAL A 67 -5.44 -21.88 25.39
CA VAL A 67 -4.33 -21.01 24.99
C VAL A 67 -3.23 -21.08 26.06
N ASP A 68 -1.98 -21.38 25.68
CA ASP A 68 -0.85 -21.36 26.63
C ASP A 68 -0.67 -19.96 27.22
N ASP A 69 -0.74 -19.87 28.56
CA ASP A 69 -0.70 -18.64 29.37
C ASP A 69 0.66 -17.90 29.34
N ASP A 70 1.73 -18.55 28.89
CA ASP A 70 3.09 -18.00 28.95
C ASP A 70 3.69 -17.74 27.56
N ASN A 71 3.75 -16.45 27.16
CA ASN A 71 4.87 -15.80 26.43
C ASN A 71 4.48 -14.50 25.72
N PHE A 72 3.92 -13.57 26.47
CA PHE A 72 4.19 -12.16 26.19
C PHE A 72 4.59 -11.53 27.51
N GLY A 73 5.72 -10.80 27.53
CA GLY A 73 6.19 -10.03 28.67
C GLY A 73 5.28 -8.84 29.01
N TYR A 74 3.98 -9.08 29.13
CA TYR A 74 3.00 -8.18 29.68
C TYR A 74 2.95 -8.40 31.20
N LYS A 75 3.19 -7.34 31.98
CA LYS A 75 2.45 -7.19 33.23
C LYS A 75 1.01 -6.82 32.86
N THR A 76 0.24 -7.81 32.47
CA THR A 76 -1.22 -7.75 32.51
C THR A 76 -1.56 -7.67 34.00
N ILE A 77 -2.04 -6.52 34.48
CA ILE A 77 -2.77 -6.52 35.75
C ILE A 77 -4.04 -7.31 35.45
N GLN A 78 -4.04 -8.57 35.84
CA GLN A 78 -5.21 -9.43 35.70
C GLN A 78 -6.40 -8.80 36.44
N GLU A 79 -7.51 -8.73 35.71
CA GLU A 79 -8.86 -8.75 36.22
C GLU A 79 -9.00 -9.91 37.22
N LYS A 80 -9.06 -9.60 38.51
CA LYS A 80 -9.56 -10.53 39.53
C LYS A 80 -9.84 -9.78 40.83
N TYR A 81 -11.12 -9.46 41.07
CA TYR A 81 -11.75 -9.60 42.39
C TYR A 81 -13.28 -9.65 42.20
N ILE A 82 -13.88 -10.81 42.44
CA ILE A 82 -15.33 -10.96 42.64
C ILE A 82 -15.59 -11.22 44.13
N ARG A 83 -16.55 -10.42 44.65
CA ARG A 83 -17.38 -10.52 45.88
C ARG A 83 -16.86 -9.95 47.21
N LYS A 84 -17.54 -8.89 47.66
CA LYS A 84 -18.57 -8.98 48.73
C LYS A 84 -19.67 -7.93 48.52
N ASN A 85 -20.92 -8.34 48.76
CA ASN A 85 -22.12 -7.51 48.65
C ASN A 85 -22.06 -6.32 49.61
N THR A 86 -22.00 -5.13 49.03
CA THR A 86 -22.48 -3.86 49.59
C THR A 86 -22.82 -3.01 48.37
N GLU A 87 -24.03 -2.47 48.30
CA GLU A 87 -24.50 -1.64 47.18
C GLU A 87 -23.44 -0.58 46.83
N PRO A 88 -22.82 -0.62 45.64
CA PRO A 88 -21.84 0.39 45.27
C PRO A 88 -22.58 1.65 44.84
N ASN A 89 -22.14 2.80 45.35
CA ASN A 89 -22.45 4.08 44.72
C ASN A 89 -21.70 4.15 43.38
N ASP A 90 -22.23 3.49 42.36
CA ASP A 90 -21.72 3.52 41.00
C ASP A 90 -21.89 4.94 40.44
N THR A 91 -20.77 5.63 40.25
CA THR A 91 -20.78 6.93 39.58
C THR A 91 -20.31 6.73 38.14
N LYS A 92 -21.24 6.78 37.19
CA LYS A 92 -20.91 6.91 35.77
C LYS A 92 -20.56 8.37 35.48
N SER A 93 -19.44 8.59 34.81
CA SER A 93 -19.01 9.92 34.37
C SER A 93 -18.66 9.86 32.89
N GLU A 94 -18.97 10.95 32.20
CA GLU A 94 -18.58 11.19 30.82
C GLU A 94 -17.71 12.44 30.75
N GLU A 95 -16.69 12.41 29.90
CA GLU A 95 -15.86 13.57 29.61
C GLU A 95 -15.62 13.69 28.11
N GLU A 96 -15.66 14.93 27.62
CA GLU A 96 -15.27 15.27 26.26
C GLU A 96 -13.96 16.06 26.27
N PHE A 97 -13.03 15.68 25.42
CA PHE A 97 -11.77 16.40 25.26
C PHE A 97 -11.19 16.23 23.86
N ALA A 98 -10.25 17.11 23.52
CA ALA A 98 -9.49 17.04 22.29
C ALA A 98 -8.11 16.42 22.54
N VAL A 99 -7.67 15.56 21.61
CA VAL A 99 -6.35 14.93 21.58
C VAL A 99 -5.67 15.30 20.27
N ASN A 100 -4.37 15.61 20.28
CA ASN A 100 -3.64 15.88 19.05
C ASN A 100 -3.59 14.59 18.21
N PHE A 101 -3.82 14.72 16.91
CA PHE A 101 -3.75 13.60 15.98
C PHE A 101 -2.36 12.95 15.99
N ASN A 102 -1.30 13.75 16.20
CA ASN A 102 0.06 13.26 16.29
C ASN A 102 0.38 12.51 17.60
N ASP A 103 -0.36 12.78 18.68
CA ASP A 103 -0.20 12.09 19.97
C ASP A 103 -0.91 10.73 19.97
N CYS A 104 -1.67 10.45 18.90
CA CYS A 104 -2.34 9.18 18.69
C CYS A 104 -1.40 8.19 17.99
N VAL A 105 -1.53 6.91 18.32
CA VAL A 105 -0.81 5.80 17.69
C VAL A 105 -1.83 4.91 16.98
N PHE A 106 -1.65 4.70 15.68
CA PHE A 106 -2.50 3.84 14.88
C PHE A 106 -2.06 2.39 15.07
N MET A 107 -3.02 1.54 15.43
CA MET A 107 -2.83 0.12 15.68
C MET A 107 -3.86 -0.65 14.84
N LEU A 108 -3.66 -1.95 14.67
CA LEU A 108 -4.57 -2.78 13.89
C LEU A 108 -5.99 -2.75 14.50
N GLY A 109 -6.92 -2.12 13.78
CA GLY A 109 -8.32 -1.99 14.17
C GLY A 109 -8.62 -0.92 15.24
N TYR A 110 -7.66 -0.10 15.67
CA TYR A 110 -7.93 0.95 16.67
C TYR A 110 -6.88 2.06 16.73
N VAL A 111 -7.25 3.20 17.33
CA VAL A 111 -6.33 4.27 17.72
C VAL A 111 -6.11 4.25 19.23
N ARG A 112 -4.85 4.36 19.65
CA ARG A 112 -4.45 4.50 21.06
C ARG A 112 -3.94 5.90 21.37
N PHE A 113 -4.27 6.41 22.55
CA PHE A 113 -3.63 7.60 23.13
C PHE A 113 -3.71 7.57 24.67
N SER A 114 -2.80 8.29 25.33
CA SER A 114 -2.78 8.42 26.79
C SER A 114 -3.33 9.77 27.23
N LYS A 115 -4.21 9.78 28.24
CA LYS A 115 -4.76 11.04 28.79
C LYS A 115 -4.85 10.97 30.31
N ARG A 116 -4.38 12.04 30.98
CA ARG A 116 -4.59 12.22 32.42
C ARG A 116 -6.01 12.70 32.70
N ILE A 117 -6.77 11.89 33.44
CA ILE A 117 -8.12 12.24 33.93
C ILE A 117 -7.98 12.87 35.31
N LYS A 118 -8.29 14.17 35.41
CA LYS A 118 -8.07 14.95 36.63
C LYS A 118 -8.86 14.41 37.83
N LYS A 119 -10.11 13.98 37.61
CA LYS A 119 -10.98 13.44 38.66
C LYS A 119 -10.41 12.19 39.34
N LEU A 120 -9.65 11.39 38.59
CA LEU A 120 -9.02 10.15 39.07
C LEU A 120 -7.56 10.36 39.46
N ASN A 121 -6.97 11.51 39.10
CA ASN A 121 -5.55 11.78 39.19
C ASN A 121 -4.67 10.67 38.54
N GLN A 122 -5.19 10.05 37.48
CA GLN A 122 -4.57 8.89 36.81
C GLN A 122 -4.46 9.15 35.31
N THR A 123 -3.42 8.59 34.70
CA THR A 123 -3.27 8.52 33.23
C THR A 123 -3.89 7.22 32.75
N ILE A 124 -4.80 7.34 31.79
CA ILE A 124 -5.50 6.21 31.18
C ILE A 124 -5.09 6.11 29.72
N ASP A 125 -4.83 4.89 29.27
CA ASP A 125 -4.57 4.56 27.87
C ASP A 125 -5.89 4.18 27.21
N PHE A 126 -6.46 5.11 26.46
CA PHE A 126 -7.71 4.89 25.75
C PHE A 126 -7.47 4.18 24.43
N LYS A 127 -8.46 3.38 24.03
CA LYS A 127 -8.55 2.74 22.71
C LYS A 127 -9.87 3.16 22.07
N ILE A 128 -9.80 3.60 20.81
CA ILE A 128 -10.96 3.90 19.97
C ILE A 128 -10.91 2.92 18.80
N THR A 129 -11.87 2.00 18.74
CA THR A 129 -11.94 0.96 17.70
C THR A 129 -12.38 1.53 16.36
N ASN A 130 -11.71 1.11 15.29
CA ASN A 130 -12.11 1.29 13.89
C ASN A 130 -11.37 0.26 13.04
N ASP A 131 -12.11 -0.68 12.47
CA ASP A 131 -11.58 -1.84 11.75
C ASP A 131 -10.80 -1.48 10.47
N ASN A 132 -10.99 -0.27 9.94
CA ASN A 132 -10.26 0.20 8.75
C ASN A 132 -8.84 0.69 9.07
N ILE A 133 -8.46 0.78 10.35
CA ILE A 133 -7.17 1.32 10.75
C ILE A 133 -6.08 0.24 10.68
N LEU A 134 -5.03 0.56 9.94
CA LEU A 134 -3.82 -0.25 9.84
C LEU A 134 -2.65 0.46 10.56
N PRO A 135 -1.72 -0.29 11.18
CA PRO A 135 -0.54 0.30 11.83
C PRO A 135 0.30 1.19 10.90
N GLU A 136 0.43 0.81 9.62
CA GLU A 136 1.25 1.51 8.64
C GLU A 136 0.74 2.93 8.36
N PHE A 137 -0.53 3.20 8.66
CA PHE A 137 -1.10 4.55 8.53
C PHE A 137 -0.55 5.53 9.57
N ASP A 138 0.11 5.05 10.63
CA ASP A 138 0.81 5.91 11.59
C ASP A 138 1.90 6.76 10.89
N HIS A 139 2.56 6.19 9.87
CA HIS A 139 3.62 6.84 9.09
C HIS A 139 3.11 7.93 8.14
N ILE A 140 1.79 8.00 7.90
CA ILE A 140 1.12 8.96 7.01
C ILE A 140 -0.03 9.72 7.71
N LYS A 141 0.00 9.83 9.04
CA LYS A 141 -0.99 10.57 9.84
C LYS A 141 -1.24 11.99 9.33
N TYR A 142 -0.21 12.63 8.78
CA TYR A 142 -0.33 13.95 8.15
C TYR A 142 -1.42 13.98 7.07
N TRP A 143 -1.47 12.97 6.20
CA TRP A 143 -2.47 12.91 5.12
C TRP A 143 -3.88 12.69 5.65
N PHE A 144 -4.05 11.83 6.67
CA PHE A 144 -5.33 11.65 7.35
C PHE A 144 -5.81 12.95 8.02
N SER A 145 -4.93 13.63 8.77
CA SER A 145 -5.22 14.92 9.39
C SER A 145 -5.59 16.00 8.35
N LYS A 146 -4.85 16.05 7.23
CA LYS A 146 -5.11 16.96 6.11
C LYS A 146 -6.46 16.68 5.46
N LYS A 147 -6.81 15.41 5.25
CA LYS A 147 -8.09 15.01 4.65
C LYS A 147 -9.27 15.26 5.58
N LEU A 148 -9.12 14.97 6.87
CA LEU A 148 -10.10 15.25 7.92
C LEU A 148 -10.22 16.75 8.25
N LYS A 149 -9.28 17.58 7.77
CA LYS A 149 -9.20 19.03 8.02
C LYS A 149 -9.12 19.37 9.52
N THR A 150 -8.45 18.54 10.31
CA THR A 150 -8.27 18.77 11.74
C THR A 150 -6.92 18.25 12.23
N LYS A 151 -6.29 19.00 13.14
CA LYS A 151 -5.07 18.58 13.87
C LYS A 151 -5.39 17.84 15.16
N LYS A 152 -6.65 17.80 15.59
CA LYS A 152 -7.10 17.18 16.84
C LYS A 152 -8.31 16.30 16.60
N ILE A 153 -8.38 15.17 17.29
CA ILE A 153 -9.59 14.34 17.36
C ILE A 153 -10.40 14.70 18.60
N ARG A 154 -11.72 14.74 18.46
CA ARG A 154 -12.64 14.89 19.59
C ARG A 154 -12.98 13.52 20.14
N VAL A 155 -12.76 13.33 21.43
CA VAL A 155 -12.98 12.07 22.13
C VAL A 155 -14.13 12.26 23.10
N LYS A 156 -15.06 11.31 23.10
CA LYS A 156 -16.03 11.09 24.18
C LYS A 156 -15.58 9.88 24.98
N ALA A 157 -15.20 10.09 26.23
CA ALA A 157 -14.78 9.03 27.14
C ALA A 157 -15.86 8.79 28.20
N SER A 158 -16.19 7.53 28.43
CA SER A 158 -17.12 7.09 29.47
C SER A 158 -16.36 6.21 30.45
N PHE A 159 -16.56 6.39 31.74
CA PHE A 159 -15.93 5.54 32.76
C PHE A 159 -16.84 5.34 33.98
N THR A 160 -16.74 4.15 34.55
CA THR A 160 -17.46 3.74 35.76
C THR A 160 -16.48 3.76 36.93
N ILE A 161 -16.79 4.57 37.94
CA ILE A 161 -15.99 4.68 39.17
C ILE A 161 -16.72 3.98 40.30
N ILE A 162 -16.07 3.00 40.91
CA ILE A 162 -16.55 2.28 42.09
C ILE A 162 -15.55 2.51 43.22
N ASN A 163 -16.00 3.02 44.37
CA ASN A 163 -15.14 3.28 45.53
C ASN A 163 -13.89 4.12 45.21
N LYS A 164 -14.04 5.13 44.34
CA LYS A 164 -12.94 6.00 43.83
C LYS A 164 -11.88 5.26 42.99
N GLN A 165 -12.14 4.03 42.57
CA GLN A 165 -11.31 3.27 41.64
C GLN A 165 -12.00 3.15 40.28
N LEU A 166 -11.20 3.17 39.22
CA LEU A 166 -11.66 2.97 37.86
C LEU A 166 -12.02 1.50 37.67
N ASN A 167 -13.29 1.21 37.39
CA ASN A 167 -13.76 -0.16 37.14
C ASN A 167 -13.83 -0.48 35.64
N ASP A 168 -14.33 0.46 34.84
CA ASP A 168 -14.48 0.28 33.40
C ASP A 168 -14.33 1.63 32.69
N PHE A 169 -13.83 1.62 31.45
CA PHE A 169 -13.72 2.80 30.61
C PHE A 169 -13.77 2.48 29.12
N SER A 170 -14.32 3.41 28.35
CA SER A 170 -14.36 3.34 26.90
C SER A 170 -14.19 4.74 26.30
N ALA A 171 -13.78 4.78 25.03
CA ALA A 171 -13.67 6.01 24.27
C ALA A 171 -14.21 5.83 22.85
N THR A 172 -14.87 6.87 22.35
CA THR A 172 -15.35 6.94 20.97
C THR A 172 -14.95 8.27 20.34
N SER A 173 -14.84 8.32 19.02
CA SER A 173 -14.57 9.57 18.30
C SER A 173 -15.19 9.55 16.91
N LYS A 174 -16.12 10.48 16.67
CA LYS A 174 -16.68 10.74 15.34
C LYS A 174 -15.64 11.18 14.31
N ASP A 175 -14.47 11.63 14.76
CA ASP A 175 -13.37 12.00 13.85
C ASP A 175 -12.58 10.75 13.42
N ILE A 176 -12.43 9.76 14.32
CA ILE A 176 -11.85 8.45 14.00
C ILE A 176 -12.82 7.59 13.18
N ASP A 177 -14.12 7.63 13.47
CA ASP A 177 -15.15 6.90 12.71
C ASP A 177 -15.20 7.28 11.22
N LYS A 178 -14.74 8.50 10.88
CA LYS A 178 -14.64 8.97 9.49
C LYS A 178 -13.49 8.36 8.72
N ILE A 179 -12.56 7.66 9.39
CA ILE A 179 -11.51 6.91 8.71
C ILE A 179 -12.14 5.62 8.20
N ASP A 180 -12.88 5.75 7.10
CA ASP A 180 -13.50 4.64 6.37
C ASP A 180 -12.70 4.34 5.09
N GLN A 181 -13.14 3.32 4.35
CA GLN A 181 -12.52 2.95 3.07
C GLN A 181 -12.48 4.10 2.06
N ASN A 182 -13.51 4.97 2.06
CA ASN A 182 -13.57 6.11 1.14
C ASN A 182 -12.52 7.17 1.50
N LEU A 183 -12.34 7.47 2.78
CA LEU A 183 -11.33 8.40 3.24
C LEU A 183 -9.93 7.86 2.96
N ILE A 184 -9.70 6.56 3.20
CA ILE A 184 -8.43 5.88 2.88
C ILE A 184 -8.12 6.00 1.38
N GLU A 185 -9.07 5.68 0.50
CA GLU A 185 -8.89 5.82 -0.94
C GLU A 185 -8.61 7.29 -1.32
N SER A 186 -9.30 8.23 -0.67
CA SER A 186 -9.09 9.65 -0.92
C SER A 186 -7.72 10.16 -0.45
N VAL A 187 -7.11 9.52 0.55
CA VAL A 187 -5.74 9.75 1.02
C VAL A 187 -4.75 9.16 0.01
N LYS A 188 -4.99 7.93 -0.44
CA LYS A 188 -4.20 7.25 -1.48
C LYS A 188 -4.11 8.09 -2.77
N ILE A 189 -5.24 8.60 -3.25
CA ILE A 189 -5.30 9.52 -4.40
C ILE A 189 -4.49 10.79 -4.12
N GLN A 190 -4.69 11.40 -2.95
CA GLN A 190 -4.02 12.66 -2.64
C GLN A 190 -2.50 12.52 -2.55
N ARG A 191 -2.00 11.41 -1.98
CA ARG A 191 -0.57 11.08 -1.95
C ARG A 191 -0.01 10.90 -3.36
N THR A 192 -0.69 10.12 -4.19
CA THR A 192 -0.28 9.88 -5.60
C THR A 192 -0.28 11.17 -6.43
N LEU A 193 -1.19 12.11 -6.17
CA LEU A 193 -1.16 13.43 -6.81
C LEU A 193 -0.08 14.35 -6.24
N GLY A 194 0.35 14.15 -4.99
CA GLY A 194 1.44 14.88 -4.36
C GLY A 194 2.78 14.59 -5.05
N ILE A 195 3.12 13.30 -5.17
CA ILE A 195 4.42 12.85 -5.71
C ILE A 195 4.64 13.28 -7.16
N THR A 196 3.58 13.37 -7.99
CA THR A 196 3.66 13.83 -9.40
C THR A 196 3.93 15.32 -9.55
N LYS A 197 3.77 16.10 -8.47
CA LYS A 197 4.02 17.54 -8.42
C LYS A 197 5.33 17.87 -7.70
N SER A 198 5.93 16.90 -7.03
CA SER A 198 7.14 17.11 -6.23
C SER A 198 8.32 17.42 -7.14
N ILE A 199 9.02 18.51 -6.83
CA ILE A 199 10.22 18.94 -7.53
C ILE A 199 11.37 18.02 -7.08
N ARG A 200 12.20 17.56 -8.03
CA ARG A 200 13.37 16.74 -7.71
C ARG A 200 14.30 17.47 -6.73
N PRO A 201 14.79 16.80 -5.68
CA PRO A 201 15.97 17.26 -4.96
C PRO A 201 17.15 17.35 -5.93
N GLN A 202 17.91 18.45 -5.88
CA GLN A 202 19.04 18.72 -6.79
C GLN A 202 20.18 17.68 -6.70
N GLU A 203 20.19 16.82 -5.67
CA GLU A 203 21.34 15.95 -5.34
C GLU A 203 21.21 14.50 -5.85
N ILE A 204 20.14 14.15 -6.57
CA ILE A 204 19.88 12.77 -7.01
C ILE A 204 20.18 12.62 -8.50
N ASN A 205 21.26 11.88 -8.85
CA ASN A 205 21.59 11.46 -10.22
C ASN A 205 20.67 10.36 -10.79
N LYS A 206 19.57 10.03 -10.08
CA LYS A 206 18.57 9.04 -10.50
C LYS A 206 17.48 9.73 -11.31
N ALA A 207 17.19 9.21 -12.49
CA ALA A 207 16.19 9.74 -13.41
C ALA A 207 14.96 8.83 -13.53
N LEU A 208 15.16 7.52 -13.30
CA LEU A 208 14.16 6.47 -13.41
C LEU A 208 13.76 5.95 -12.03
N PHE A 209 12.47 5.96 -11.74
CA PHE A 209 11.95 5.60 -10.42
C PHE A 209 10.98 4.43 -10.51
N THR A 210 11.02 3.52 -9.55
CA THR A 210 9.91 2.60 -9.25
C THR A 210 8.84 3.31 -8.43
N SER A 211 7.70 2.66 -8.17
CA SER A 211 6.72 3.20 -7.21
C SER A 211 7.31 3.39 -5.83
N ASP A 212 8.10 2.43 -5.36
CA ASP A 212 8.75 2.46 -4.05
C ASP A 212 9.75 3.62 -3.96
N ASP A 213 10.54 3.83 -5.01
CA ASP A 213 11.43 4.98 -5.10
C ASP A 213 10.65 6.30 -5.06
N LEU A 214 9.57 6.39 -5.83
CA LEU A 214 8.79 7.62 -6.01
C LEU A 214 8.16 8.11 -4.71
N TYR A 215 7.58 7.20 -3.92
CA TYR A 215 7.05 7.55 -2.59
C TYR A 215 8.15 7.84 -1.57
N SER A 216 9.37 7.35 -1.79
CA SER A 216 10.53 7.66 -0.92
C SER A 216 11.14 9.03 -1.22
N LEU A 217 10.81 9.68 -2.34
CA LEU A 217 11.26 11.03 -2.66
C LEU A 217 10.51 12.12 -1.89
N ASP A 218 9.36 11.80 -1.30
CA ASP A 218 8.54 12.79 -0.60
C ASP A 218 9.13 13.09 0.78
N ASN A 219 9.90 14.18 0.88
CA ASN A 219 10.43 14.68 2.14
C ASN A 219 9.36 15.42 2.99
N THR A 220 8.09 15.44 2.57
CA THR A 220 7.04 16.19 3.26
C THR A 220 6.31 15.34 4.31
N ASN A 221 6.82 15.31 5.55
CA ASN A 221 6.16 14.74 6.75
C ASN A 221 5.79 13.24 6.71
N ASP A 222 6.02 12.53 5.61
CA ASP A 222 5.88 11.09 5.52
C ASP A 222 7.11 10.43 6.14
N LEU A 223 6.87 9.47 7.05
CA LEU A 223 7.96 8.72 7.70
C LEU A 223 8.34 7.46 6.90
N GLU A 224 7.47 7.00 6.00
CA GLU A 224 7.69 5.80 5.19
C GLU A 224 7.05 5.90 3.79
N GLY A 225 7.65 5.20 2.82
CA GLY A 225 7.35 5.26 1.38
C GLY A 225 5.98 4.68 0.96
N ASN A 226 6.01 3.63 0.14
CA ASN A 226 4.84 3.08 -0.57
C ASN A 226 3.92 2.23 0.34
N ILE A 227 3.33 2.84 1.37
CA ILE A 227 2.49 2.19 2.39
C ILE A 227 1.29 1.43 1.79
N PHE A 228 0.71 1.96 0.72
CA PHE A 228 -0.43 1.32 0.04
C PHE A 228 -0.01 0.22 -0.94
N LYS A 229 1.30 -0.08 -1.05
CA LYS A 229 1.87 -1.08 -1.95
C LYS A 229 1.40 -0.92 -3.40
N GLN A 230 1.27 0.34 -3.83
CA GLN A 230 0.82 0.66 -5.18
C GLN A 230 1.88 0.20 -6.19
N THR A 231 1.45 -0.61 -7.15
CA THR A 231 2.25 -0.97 -8.32
C THR A 231 2.33 0.22 -9.27
N GLU A 232 3.19 0.10 -10.29
CA GLU A 232 3.26 1.15 -11.29
C GLU A 232 1.99 1.29 -12.13
N ASN A 233 1.30 0.18 -12.39
CA ASN A 233 -0.01 0.20 -13.06
C ASN A 233 -1.07 0.87 -12.19
N ASP A 234 -1.11 0.58 -10.87
CA ASP A 234 -2.06 1.25 -9.97
C ASP A 234 -1.91 2.78 -9.99
N ILE A 235 -0.67 3.26 -10.02
CA ILE A 235 -0.37 4.70 -10.12
C ILE A 235 -0.80 5.24 -11.48
N LEU A 236 -0.45 4.55 -12.57
CA LEU A 236 -0.80 4.95 -13.93
C LEU A 236 -2.32 5.07 -14.10
N ASP A 237 -3.05 4.02 -13.73
CA ASP A 237 -4.50 3.95 -13.87
C ASP A 237 -5.18 5.02 -13.00
N MET A 238 -4.71 5.19 -11.76
CA MET A 238 -5.19 6.27 -10.89
C MET A 238 -4.99 7.66 -11.51
N LEU A 239 -3.83 7.93 -12.11
CA LEU A 239 -3.59 9.21 -12.77
C LEU A 239 -4.48 9.39 -14.01
N ILE A 240 -4.64 8.34 -14.82
CA ILE A 240 -5.52 8.33 -16.01
C ILE A 240 -7.00 8.54 -15.65
N GLU A 241 -7.43 8.03 -14.50
CA GLU A 241 -8.81 8.16 -14.02
C GLU A 241 -9.09 9.49 -13.34
N LYS A 242 -8.16 9.96 -12.48
CA LYS A 242 -8.40 11.10 -11.60
C LYS A 242 -7.85 12.43 -12.13
N CYS A 243 -6.97 12.40 -13.14
CA CYS A 243 -6.41 13.61 -13.77
C CYS A 243 -6.94 13.80 -15.18
N ASN A 244 -6.92 15.06 -15.64
CA ASN A 244 -7.10 15.38 -17.05
C ASN A 244 -5.77 15.08 -17.80
N VAL A 245 -5.59 13.83 -18.21
CA VAL A 245 -4.39 13.36 -18.90
C VAL A 245 -4.60 13.46 -20.40
N ARG A 246 -3.82 14.33 -21.08
CA ARG A 246 -3.86 14.46 -22.54
C ARG A 246 -3.55 13.12 -23.20
N ASN A 247 -2.55 12.40 -22.71
CA ASN A 247 -2.00 11.21 -23.37
C ASN A 247 -2.59 9.89 -22.86
N LYS A 248 -3.85 9.93 -22.41
CA LYS A 248 -4.56 8.79 -21.81
C LYS A 248 -4.56 7.55 -22.70
N ARG A 249 -4.93 7.67 -23.98
CA ARG A 249 -5.07 6.51 -24.89
C ARG A 249 -3.73 5.86 -25.18
N GLU A 250 -2.69 6.68 -25.37
CA GLU A 250 -1.32 6.22 -25.59
C GLU A 250 -0.79 5.48 -24.38
N LEU A 251 -0.93 6.07 -23.19
CA LEU A 251 -0.52 5.45 -21.94
C LEU A 251 -1.26 4.15 -21.65
N SER A 252 -2.58 4.10 -21.84
CA SER A 252 -3.37 2.87 -21.69
C SER A 252 -2.96 1.79 -22.69
N TYR A 253 -2.62 2.16 -23.92
CA TYR A 253 -2.15 1.20 -24.92
C TYR A 253 -0.76 0.65 -24.60
N LEU A 254 0.16 1.52 -24.19
CA LEU A 254 1.53 1.12 -23.85
C LEU A 254 1.54 0.19 -22.65
N SER A 255 0.88 0.57 -21.55
CA SER A 255 0.77 -0.26 -20.35
C SER A 255 0.02 -1.57 -20.60
N GLY A 256 -1.14 -1.51 -21.25
CA GLY A 256 -2.03 -2.65 -21.39
C GLY A 256 -1.67 -3.63 -22.52
N SER A 257 -0.84 -3.24 -23.48
CA SER A 257 -0.57 -4.09 -24.66
C SER A 257 0.89 -4.18 -25.09
N LYS A 258 1.76 -3.25 -24.71
CA LYS A 258 3.14 -3.21 -25.23
C LYS A 258 4.21 -3.38 -24.19
N HIS A 259 3.92 -3.01 -22.95
CA HIS A 259 4.85 -3.20 -21.87
C HIS A 259 5.10 -4.69 -21.62
N SER A 260 6.36 -5.07 -21.48
CA SER A 260 6.77 -6.38 -21.03
C SER A 260 6.17 -6.69 -19.66
N LEU A 261 5.68 -7.91 -19.49
CA LEU A 261 5.19 -8.44 -18.22
C LEU A 261 6.33 -8.83 -17.27
N ASN A 262 7.55 -8.96 -17.78
CA ASN A 262 8.72 -9.40 -17.01
C ASN A 262 9.37 -8.25 -16.22
N TYR A 263 9.06 -7.01 -16.59
CA TYR A 263 9.69 -5.82 -16.05
C TYR A 263 8.64 -4.85 -15.53
N ARG A 264 9.05 -4.02 -14.59
CA ARG A 264 8.20 -2.96 -14.05
C ARG A 264 8.35 -1.70 -14.90
N ILE A 265 7.27 -0.95 -15.05
CA ILE A 265 7.28 0.42 -15.61
C ILE A 265 8.22 1.27 -14.74
N ARG A 266 8.88 2.27 -15.33
CA ARG A 266 9.64 3.29 -14.57
C ARG A 266 9.01 4.66 -14.73
N PHE A 267 9.18 5.52 -13.74
CA PHE A 267 8.71 6.90 -13.78
C PHE A 267 9.84 7.89 -14.02
N THR A 268 9.49 9.03 -14.61
CA THR A 268 10.30 10.24 -14.63
C THR A 268 9.50 11.35 -13.96
N ASN A 269 10.02 12.00 -12.90
CA ASN A 269 9.22 12.93 -12.08
C ASN A 269 9.40 14.42 -12.41
N HIS A 270 10.47 14.83 -13.10
CA HIS A 270 10.77 16.25 -13.35
C HIS A 270 11.39 16.44 -14.73
N PRO A 271 11.19 17.58 -15.44
CA PRO A 271 10.25 18.66 -15.11
C PRO A 271 8.78 18.26 -15.32
N ASN A 272 8.52 17.15 -16.01
CA ASN A 272 7.18 16.65 -16.27
C ASN A 272 7.11 15.17 -15.89
N PHE A 273 5.98 14.78 -15.30
CA PHE A 273 5.72 13.38 -14.97
C PHE A 273 5.53 12.53 -16.23
N GLY A 274 6.17 11.37 -16.27
CA GLY A 274 6.08 10.44 -17.39
C GLY A 274 6.50 9.03 -17.01
N PHE A 275 6.36 8.13 -17.97
CA PHE A 275 6.50 6.70 -17.82
C PHE A 275 7.45 6.16 -18.89
N ILE A 276 8.33 5.25 -18.49
CA ILE A 276 9.15 4.44 -19.37
C ILE A 276 8.57 3.05 -19.41
N PHE A 277 8.10 2.66 -20.59
CA PHE A 277 7.69 1.31 -20.91
C PHE A 277 8.82 0.59 -21.62
N LEU A 278 9.01 -0.68 -21.33
CA LEU A 278 9.86 -1.58 -22.11
C LEU A 278 8.97 -2.47 -22.97
N ALA A 279 9.18 -2.46 -24.28
CA ALA A 279 8.65 -3.46 -25.21
C ALA A 279 9.79 -4.36 -25.70
N GLU A 280 9.59 -5.67 -25.64
CA GLU A 280 10.58 -6.68 -26.03
C GLU A 280 10.30 -7.14 -27.47
N GLY A 281 11.21 -6.85 -28.40
CA GLY A 281 11.24 -7.42 -29.74
C GLY A 281 12.09 -8.69 -29.79
N GLU A 282 12.21 -9.33 -30.96
CA GLU A 282 13.02 -10.55 -31.10
C GLU A 282 14.52 -10.27 -30.95
N LEU A 283 15.01 -9.25 -31.66
CA LEU A 283 16.42 -8.86 -31.67
C LEU A 283 16.72 -7.60 -30.87
N ASN A 284 15.69 -6.84 -30.49
CA ASN A 284 15.86 -5.52 -29.88
C ASN A 284 14.94 -5.34 -28.66
N ASN A 285 15.35 -4.46 -27.76
CA ASN A 285 14.53 -3.92 -26.68
C ASN A 285 14.20 -2.45 -26.99
N HIS A 286 12.95 -2.07 -26.79
CA HIS A 286 12.44 -0.73 -27.07
C HIS A 286 11.99 -0.06 -25.78
N PHE A 287 12.67 1.01 -25.39
CA PHE A 287 12.32 1.85 -24.26
C PHE A 287 11.51 3.04 -24.75
N ILE A 288 10.24 3.09 -24.34
CA ILE A 288 9.24 4.04 -24.81
C ILE A 288 8.95 5.02 -23.69
N TRP A 289 9.27 6.30 -23.89
CA TRP A 289 8.98 7.37 -22.94
C TRP A 289 7.78 8.19 -23.37
N GLU A 290 6.75 8.15 -22.53
CA GLU A 290 5.50 8.85 -22.72
C GLU A 290 5.16 9.65 -21.46
N LEU A 291 4.82 10.93 -21.63
CA LEU A 291 4.47 11.81 -20.51
C LEU A 291 2.96 11.96 -20.43
N LEU A 292 2.45 12.39 -19.27
CA LEU A 292 1.01 12.66 -19.11
C LEU A 292 0.48 13.66 -20.15
N ASN A 293 1.29 14.68 -20.47
CA ASN A 293 0.92 15.82 -21.30
C ASN A 293 2.03 16.26 -22.27
N SER A 294 2.63 15.34 -23.04
CA SER A 294 3.59 15.67 -24.10
C SER A 294 2.94 15.77 -25.49
N HIS A 295 3.69 16.37 -26.43
CA HIS A 295 3.38 16.41 -27.86
C HIS A 295 4.11 15.34 -28.67
N ALA A 296 4.85 14.45 -28.01
CA ALA A 296 5.58 13.38 -28.68
C ALA A 296 5.84 12.22 -27.70
N THR A 297 5.94 11.04 -28.29
CA THR A 297 6.45 9.81 -27.68
C THR A 297 7.88 9.59 -28.15
N TYR A 298 8.78 9.25 -27.24
CA TYR A 298 10.19 9.00 -27.55
C TYR A 298 10.49 7.51 -27.44
N ILE A 299 11.25 6.96 -28.39
CA ILE A 299 11.59 5.54 -28.41
C ILE A 299 13.10 5.40 -28.60
N TRP A 300 13.70 4.61 -27.72
CA TRP A 300 15.08 4.16 -27.85
C TRP A 300 15.12 2.66 -28.04
N THR A 301 15.81 2.21 -29.08
CA THR A 301 15.94 0.81 -29.43
C THR A 301 17.38 0.37 -29.23
N ILE A 302 17.58 -0.65 -28.40
CA ILE A 302 18.88 -1.25 -28.08
C ILE A 302 18.84 -2.70 -28.52
N GLU A 303 19.87 -3.15 -29.24
CA GLU A 303 20.02 -4.55 -29.62
C GLU A 303 20.13 -5.46 -28.38
N LYS A 304 19.42 -6.59 -28.40
CA LYS A 304 19.55 -7.69 -27.44
C LYS A 304 20.87 -8.42 -27.70
N GLY A 305 21.99 -7.72 -27.52
CA GLY A 305 23.31 -8.33 -27.48
C GLY A 305 23.56 -9.05 -26.15
N GLN A 306 24.82 -9.23 -25.77
CA GLN A 306 25.21 -9.79 -24.46
C GLN A 306 24.91 -8.87 -23.26
N LYS A 307 24.38 -7.67 -23.49
CA LYS A 307 24.13 -6.69 -22.42
C LYS A 307 22.85 -7.04 -21.68
N GLU A 308 22.99 -7.32 -20.38
CA GLU A 308 21.86 -7.50 -19.47
C GLU A 308 20.92 -6.29 -19.48
N ILE A 309 19.63 -6.55 -19.27
CA ILE A 309 18.58 -5.53 -19.28
C ILE A 309 18.85 -4.39 -18.29
N ASP A 310 19.50 -4.68 -17.15
CA ASP A 310 19.87 -3.67 -16.15
C ASP A 310 20.88 -2.65 -16.69
N LEU A 311 21.81 -3.08 -17.55
CA LEU A 311 22.74 -2.17 -18.23
C LEU A 311 22.00 -1.29 -19.24
N GLN A 312 20.97 -1.83 -19.90
CA GLN A 312 20.13 -1.06 -20.81
C GLN A 312 19.32 0.00 -20.05
N TYR A 313 18.72 -0.33 -18.90
CA TYR A 313 18.06 0.65 -18.04
C TYR A 313 19.01 1.76 -17.56
N LYS A 314 20.24 1.43 -17.15
CA LYS A 314 21.27 2.43 -16.78
C LYS A 314 21.62 3.35 -17.96
N ARG A 315 21.67 2.79 -19.18
CA ARG A 315 21.91 3.57 -20.40
C ARG A 315 20.77 4.56 -20.66
N ILE A 316 19.53 4.10 -20.56
CA ILE A 316 18.34 4.95 -20.70
C ILE A 316 18.30 6.02 -19.62
N GLU A 317 18.62 5.68 -18.37
CA GLU A 317 18.69 6.66 -17.28
C GLU A 317 19.70 7.78 -17.57
N THR A 318 20.87 7.44 -18.11
CA THR A 318 21.89 8.42 -18.51
C THR A 318 21.39 9.35 -19.62
N ILE A 319 20.67 8.81 -20.60
CA ILE A 319 20.05 9.59 -21.68
C ILE A 319 18.98 10.52 -21.11
N ILE A 320 18.12 10.01 -20.24
CA ILE A 320 17.08 10.82 -19.59
C ILE A 320 17.74 11.95 -18.77
N ASN A 321 18.76 11.69 -17.96
CA ASN A 321 19.52 12.74 -17.25
C ASN A 321 20.08 13.79 -18.21
N THR A 322 20.67 13.37 -19.33
CA THR A 322 21.14 14.32 -20.36
C THR A 322 20.02 15.20 -20.90
N ILE A 323 18.84 14.63 -21.17
CA ILE A 323 17.66 15.37 -21.64
C ILE A 323 17.15 16.34 -20.57
N LEU A 324 17.25 15.97 -19.30
CA LEU A 324 16.84 16.81 -18.17
C LEU A 324 17.76 18.02 -18.02
N ASP A 325 19.05 17.84 -18.25
CA ASP A 325 20.05 18.91 -18.15
C ASP A 325 20.00 19.87 -19.34
N CYS A 326 19.87 19.32 -20.56
CA CYS A 326 20.06 20.11 -21.79
C CYS A 326 18.77 20.40 -22.56
N GLY A 327 17.66 19.72 -22.24
CA GLY A 327 16.38 19.81 -22.93
C GLY A 327 16.27 18.89 -24.15
N ARG A 328 15.03 18.50 -24.47
CA ARG A 328 14.71 17.52 -25.53
C ARG A 328 15.21 17.94 -26.91
N GLU A 329 15.01 19.19 -27.30
CA GLU A 329 15.41 19.68 -28.63
C GLU A 329 16.94 19.72 -28.81
N LYS A 330 17.68 20.01 -27.73
CA LYS A 330 19.14 19.99 -27.76
C LYS A 330 19.67 18.56 -27.88
N TYR A 331 19.09 17.61 -27.13
CA TYR A 331 19.40 16.19 -27.27
C TYR A 331 19.13 15.69 -28.70
N LYS A 332 17.94 15.97 -29.26
CA LYS A 332 17.57 15.58 -30.63
C LYS A 332 18.53 16.11 -31.68
N ARG A 333 18.97 17.36 -31.52
CA ARG A 333 19.97 17.96 -32.42
C ARG A 333 21.31 17.24 -32.29
N ALA A 334 21.80 17.03 -31.08
CA ALA A 334 23.06 16.34 -30.82
C ALA A 334 23.07 14.92 -31.40
N TYR A 335 22.01 14.13 -31.18
CA TYR A 335 21.87 12.79 -31.78
C TYR A 335 22.03 12.84 -33.31
N LYS A 336 21.38 13.80 -33.98
CA LYS A 336 21.44 13.95 -35.45
C LYS A 336 22.78 14.48 -35.97
N THR A 337 23.41 15.43 -35.27
CA THR A 337 24.57 16.17 -35.80
C THR A 337 25.92 15.64 -35.36
N THR A 338 26.02 15.09 -34.13
CA THR A 338 27.30 14.65 -33.54
C THR A 338 27.39 13.13 -33.40
N ASN A 339 26.39 12.39 -33.89
CA ASN A 339 26.30 10.93 -33.75
C ASN A 339 26.48 10.46 -32.28
N GLN A 340 25.91 11.25 -31.35
CA GLN A 340 25.87 10.91 -29.93
C GLN A 340 25.00 9.66 -29.74
N ASP A 341 25.36 8.79 -28.80
CA ASP A 341 24.66 7.53 -28.54
C ASP A 341 24.58 6.61 -29.77
N HIS A 342 25.70 6.44 -30.48
CA HIS A 342 25.80 5.56 -31.66
C HIS A 342 25.48 4.08 -31.39
N ASP A 343 25.40 3.67 -30.12
CA ASP A 343 24.98 2.34 -29.69
C ASP A 343 23.47 2.17 -29.55
N ILE A 344 22.66 3.21 -29.85
CA ILE A 344 21.20 3.19 -29.73
C ILE A 344 20.53 3.80 -30.95
N ILE A 345 19.35 3.29 -31.32
CA ILE A 345 18.51 3.90 -32.34
C ILE A 345 17.42 4.73 -31.65
N PHE A 346 17.39 6.03 -31.92
CA PHE A 346 16.40 6.96 -31.37
C PHE A 346 15.36 7.39 -32.41
N ASN A 347 14.09 7.37 -32.01
CA ASN A 347 12.94 7.84 -32.79
C ASN A 347 12.00 8.70 -31.93
N ASP A 348 11.31 9.65 -32.57
CA ASP A 348 10.22 10.41 -31.98
C ASP A 348 8.93 10.36 -32.82
N VAL A 349 7.80 10.15 -32.15
CA VAL A 349 6.47 10.09 -32.75
C VAL A 349 5.63 11.25 -32.22
N TYR A 350 5.37 12.24 -33.07
CA TYR A 350 4.62 13.44 -32.74
C TYR A 350 3.11 13.18 -32.61
N HIS A 351 2.49 13.99 -31.73
CA HIS A 351 1.05 14.07 -31.48
C HIS A 351 0.52 15.37 -32.14
N THR A 352 0.22 15.33 -33.43
CA THR A 352 -0.12 16.47 -34.29
C THR A 352 -1.54 17.00 -34.12
N ASP A 353 -2.55 16.14 -33.96
CA ASP A 353 -3.97 16.49 -34.13
C ASP A 353 -4.85 16.13 -32.92
N LYS A 354 -4.25 15.89 -31.75
CA LYS A 354 -4.96 15.38 -30.57
C LYS A 354 -6.16 16.18 -30.05
N ASN A 355 -6.28 17.46 -30.40
CA ASN A 355 -7.42 18.31 -30.04
C ASN A 355 -8.42 18.47 -31.21
N SER A 356 -8.17 17.82 -32.34
CA SER A 356 -9.06 17.85 -33.50
C SER A 356 -10.35 17.10 -33.18
N GLN A 357 -11.48 17.75 -33.44
CA GLN A 357 -12.79 17.09 -33.38
C GLN A 357 -13.06 16.21 -34.60
N PHE A 358 -12.19 16.28 -35.62
CA PHE A 358 -12.40 15.67 -36.94
C PHE A 358 -11.44 14.52 -37.23
N ILE A 359 -10.26 14.52 -36.61
CA ILE A 359 -9.20 13.54 -36.88
C ILE A 359 -8.92 12.76 -35.60
N ASP A 360 -9.25 11.47 -35.60
CA ASP A 360 -8.72 10.57 -34.58
C ASP A 360 -7.26 10.26 -34.91
N GLU A 361 -6.35 10.92 -34.19
CA GLU A 361 -4.90 10.74 -34.36
C GLU A 361 -4.41 9.38 -33.84
N PHE A 362 -5.07 8.82 -32.84
CA PHE A 362 -4.54 7.68 -32.11
C PHE A 362 -4.25 6.44 -32.99
N PRO A 363 -5.09 6.06 -33.97
CA PRO A 363 -4.76 4.98 -34.91
C PRO A 363 -3.44 5.21 -35.67
N LYS A 364 -3.19 6.44 -36.12
CA LYS A 364 -1.96 6.80 -36.84
C LYS A 364 -0.74 6.73 -35.92
N TRP A 365 -0.87 7.26 -34.70
CA TRP A 365 0.16 7.13 -33.68
C TRP A 365 0.44 5.64 -33.37
N LYS A 366 -0.60 4.85 -33.13
CA LYS A 366 -0.50 3.41 -32.82
C LYS A 366 0.17 2.61 -33.93
N TYR A 367 -0.20 2.87 -35.19
CA TYR A 367 0.44 2.26 -36.35
C TYR A 367 1.95 2.54 -36.35
N LYS A 368 2.33 3.81 -36.17
CA LYS A 368 3.72 4.25 -36.19
C LYS A 368 4.53 3.69 -35.01
N ILE A 369 3.94 3.60 -33.82
CA ILE A 369 4.56 2.90 -32.69
C ILE A 369 4.85 1.45 -33.04
N ASN A 370 3.85 0.73 -33.58
CA ASN A 370 4.01 -0.69 -33.92
C ASN A 370 5.08 -0.91 -34.98
N GLU A 371 5.17 -0.05 -35.99
CA GLU A 371 6.22 -0.10 -37.01
C GLU A 371 7.64 0.02 -36.42
N LEU A 372 7.80 0.79 -35.35
CA LEU A 372 9.11 1.04 -34.72
C LEU A 372 9.53 -0.01 -33.69
N ILE A 373 8.59 -0.80 -33.18
CA ILE A 373 8.84 -1.78 -32.09
C ILE A 373 8.60 -3.23 -32.50
N THR A 374 8.36 -3.46 -33.79
CA THR A 374 8.39 -4.80 -34.40
C THR A 374 9.84 -5.11 -34.75
#